data_AF-R7J928-F1
#
_entry.id   AF-R7J928-F1
#
_cell.length_a   1.000
_cell.length_b   1.000
_cell.length_c   1.000
_cell.angle_alpha   90.00
_cell.angle_beta   90.00
_cell.angle_gamma   90.00
#
_symmetry.space_group_name_H-M   'P 1'
#
loop_
_entity.id
_entity.type
_entity.pdbx_description
1 polymer ?
#
loop_
_entity_poly.entity_id
_entity_poly.type
_entity_poly.pdbx_seq_one_letter_code
_entity_poly.pdbx_strand_id
1 'polypeptide(L)'
;MKKILIIFLLLFSTCLSAYSFDYIKEKQYVFYNPQTEKWSLEQTSPKDIRLMYKMFVGSGGFSEYYNNKGKLAIGPFTNMEFINNGDFIGVDNANLKFVKYVYNDGYFNIVPLNEKYIQTLFPDAQIIKISQFKNNEITIYKKPFEKKKYLILNDTKKGFYKYSYSPQNVKKTYITALLDINKFGKITFSHYGDDSELFPALRIYVKRQK
;
A
#
# COMPACT_ATOMS: atom_id res chain seq x y z
N MET A 1 -2.59 -57.26 -16.53
CA MET A 1 -3.27 -56.07 -17.11
C MET A 1 -3.01 -54.87 -16.21
N LYS A 2 -2.63 -53.75 -16.83
CA LYS A 2 -1.94 -52.58 -16.24
C LYS A 2 -2.71 -51.97 -15.04
N LYS A 3 -2.07 -51.95 -13.87
CA LYS A 3 -2.47 -51.06 -12.76
C LYS A 3 -2.04 -49.65 -13.15
N ILE A 4 -2.98 -48.79 -13.53
CA ILE A 4 -2.73 -47.38 -13.79
C ILE A 4 -2.64 -46.70 -12.42
N LEU A 5 -1.42 -46.43 -11.96
CA LEU A 5 -1.16 -45.60 -10.80
C LEU A 5 -1.26 -44.13 -11.26
N ILE A 6 -2.41 -43.49 -11.05
CA ILE A 6 -2.56 -42.05 -11.28
C ILE A 6 -1.86 -41.34 -10.12
N ILE A 7 -0.61 -40.93 -10.32
CA ILE A 7 0.08 -39.99 -9.43
C ILE A 7 -0.44 -38.60 -9.77
N PHE A 8 -1.45 -38.15 -9.03
CA PHE A 8 -1.88 -36.76 -9.03
C PHE A 8 -0.89 -35.96 -8.15
N LEU A 9 0.25 -35.57 -8.72
CA LEU A 9 1.16 -34.63 -8.07
C LEU A 9 0.53 -33.23 -8.16
N LEU A 10 -0.40 -32.93 -7.26
CA LEU A 10 -0.85 -31.56 -7.01
C LEU A 10 0.31 -30.80 -6.35
N LEU A 11 1.19 -30.26 -7.20
CA LEU A 11 2.06 -29.15 -6.85
C LEU A 11 1.18 -27.93 -6.60
N PHE A 12 0.54 -27.89 -5.43
CA PHE A 12 0.06 -26.64 -4.86
C PHE A 12 1.30 -25.83 -4.47
N SER A 13 1.89 -25.11 -5.43
CA SER A 13 2.71 -23.95 -5.10
C SER A 13 1.75 -22.88 -4.55
N THR A 14 1.36 -23.02 -3.29
CA THR A 14 0.76 -21.92 -2.55
C THR A 14 1.87 -20.90 -2.29
N CYS A 15 2.14 -20.04 -3.27
CA CYS A 15 2.71 -18.72 -2.97
C CYS A 15 1.66 -17.94 -2.19
N LEU A 16 1.54 -18.27 -0.90
CA LEU A 16 0.93 -17.42 0.10
C LEU A 16 1.97 -16.35 0.44
N SER A 17 2.25 -15.42 -0.47
CA SER A 17 2.86 -14.17 -0.07
C SER A 17 1.77 -13.37 0.66
N ALA A 18 1.71 -13.48 1.99
CA ALA A 18 1.13 -12.39 2.75
C ALA A 18 2.17 -11.27 2.72
N TYR A 19 1.83 -10.09 2.19
CA TYR A 19 2.70 -8.93 2.37
C TYR A 19 2.72 -8.63 3.87
N SER A 20 3.85 -8.92 4.51
CA SER A 20 4.07 -8.70 5.92
C SER A 20 5.20 -7.69 6.05
N PHE A 21 4.83 -6.42 6.13
CA PHE A 21 5.76 -5.38 6.55
C PHE A 21 5.62 -5.19 8.06
N ASP A 22 6.76 -4.98 8.73
CA ASP A 22 6.76 -4.56 10.13
C ASP A 22 6.44 -3.07 10.19
N TYR A 23 5.13 -2.77 10.29
CA TYR A 23 4.64 -1.41 10.35
C TYR A 23 5.08 -0.70 11.63
N ILE A 24 5.39 0.59 11.52
CA ILE A 24 5.75 1.43 12.67
C ILE A 24 4.52 1.64 13.53
N LYS A 25 4.65 1.36 14.83
CA LYS A 25 3.58 1.49 15.82
C LYS A 25 3.68 2.80 16.56
N GLU A 26 2.54 3.31 17.04
CA GLU A 26 2.51 4.55 17.81
C GLU A 26 3.50 4.47 19.00
N LYS A 27 4.20 5.58 19.29
CA LYS A 27 5.25 5.71 20.31
C LYS A 27 6.54 4.95 20.00
N GLN A 28 6.63 4.26 18.86
CA GLN A 28 7.88 3.67 18.39
C GLN A 28 8.82 4.74 17.85
N TYR A 29 10.12 4.49 18.00
CA TYR A 29 11.16 5.32 17.43
C TYR A 29 11.63 4.76 16.08
N VAL A 30 11.99 5.68 15.19
CA VAL A 30 12.74 5.40 13.97
C VAL A 30 14.00 6.26 13.96
N PHE A 31 15.06 5.74 13.36
CA PHE A 31 16.38 6.36 13.37
C PHE A 31 16.83 6.52 11.94
N TYR A 32 17.26 7.73 11.57
CA TYR A 32 17.90 7.99 10.29
C TYR A 32 19.39 8.22 10.51
N ASN A 33 20.23 7.44 9.84
CA ASN A 33 21.68 7.59 9.87
C ASN A 33 22.13 8.50 8.72
N PRO A 34 22.64 9.72 8.98
CA PRO A 34 23.03 10.65 7.92
C PRO A 34 24.30 10.23 7.15
N GLN A 35 25.08 9.27 7.66
CA GLN A 35 26.30 8.80 6.99
C GLN A 35 26.00 7.71 5.95
N THR A 36 25.08 6.80 6.27
CA THR A 36 24.67 5.71 5.37
C THR A 36 23.42 6.04 4.57
N GLU A 37 22.74 7.13 4.92
CA GLU A 37 21.44 7.55 4.39
C GLU A 37 20.34 6.51 4.59
N LYS A 38 20.46 5.69 5.64
CA LYS A 38 19.53 4.59 5.92
C LYS A 38 18.73 4.81 7.19
N TRP A 39 17.52 4.27 7.16
CA TRP A 39 16.59 4.20 8.27
C TRP A 39 16.66 2.85 8.98
N SER A 40 16.44 2.86 10.29
CA SER A 40 16.38 1.67 11.14
C SER A 40 15.40 1.83 12.30
N LEU A 41 15.01 0.71 12.90
CA LEU A 41 14.21 0.68 14.15
C LEU A 41 15.06 0.81 15.40
N GLU A 42 16.38 0.66 15.25
CA GLU A 42 17.36 0.72 16.32
C GLU A 42 18.40 1.77 16.00
N GLN A 43 18.99 2.36 17.04
CA GLN A 43 20.07 3.31 16.86
C GLN A 43 21.34 2.57 16.42
N THR A 44 21.88 2.94 15.26
CA THR A 44 23.11 2.38 14.69
C THR A 44 24.35 3.24 14.96
N SER A 45 24.14 4.53 15.23
CA SER A 45 25.20 5.50 15.55
C SER A 45 24.72 6.55 16.56
N PRO A 46 25.62 7.08 17.41
CA PRO A 46 25.30 8.23 18.28
C PRO A 46 24.80 9.48 17.53
N LYS A 47 25.09 9.56 16.23
CA LYS A 47 24.69 10.69 15.36
C LYS A 47 23.35 10.48 14.65
N ASP A 48 22.68 9.35 14.86
CA ASP A 48 21.41 9.08 14.21
C ASP A 48 20.35 10.10 14.62
N ILE A 49 19.57 10.56 13.64
CA ILE A 49 18.42 11.42 13.86
C ILE A 49 17.28 10.53 14.35
N ARG A 50 17.02 10.57 15.65
CA ARG A 50 15.90 9.86 16.28
C ARG A 50 14.60 10.63 16.13
N LEU A 51 13.59 9.98 15.58
CA LEU A 51 12.21 10.48 15.52
C LEU A 51 11.26 9.54 16.25
N MET A 52 10.25 10.09 16.91
CA MET A 52 9.18 9.33 17.57
C MET A 52 7.88 9.47 16.79
N TYR A 53 7.26 8.35 16.45
CA TYR A 53 5.92 8.34 15.88
C TYR A 53 4.88 8.70 16.97
N LYS A 54 4.05 9.70 16.66
CA LYS A 54 2.82 10.04 17.39
C LYS A 54 1.65 10.09 16.42
N MET A 55 0.53 9.50 16.80
CA MET A 55 -0.73 9.67 16.09
C MET A 55 -1.43 10.92 16.63
N PHE A 56 -1.73 11.89 15.77
CA PHE A 56 -2.43 13.10 16.20
C PHE A 56 -3.95 12.87 16.30
N VAL A 57 -4.52 13.17 17.46
CA VAL A 57 -5.98 13.08 17.69
C VAL A 57 -6.68 14.12 16.81
N GLY A 58 -7.54 13.67 15.90
CA GLY A 58 -8.23 14.54 14.94
C GLY A 58 -7.57 14.64 13.57
N SER A 59 -6.39 14.04 13.35
CA SER A 59 -5.74 13.99 12.01
C SER A 59 -6.47 13.10 11.01
N GLY A 60 -7.50 12.35 11.41
CA GLY A 60 -8.08 11.33 10.55
C GLY A 60 -7.16 10.12 10.34
N GLY A 61 -6.17 9.93 11.23
CA GLY A 61 -5.28 8.77 11.27
C GLY A 61 -3.92 8.97 10.59
N PHE A 62 -3.55 10.19 10.23
CA PHE A 62 -2.22 10.46 9.68
C PHE A 62 -1.13 10.42 10.77
N SER A 63 0.04 9.96 10.37
CA SER A 63 1.22 9.83 11.21
C SER A 63 2.00 11.14 11.29
N GLU A 64 2.51 11.44 12.48
CA GLU A 64 3.44 12.54 12.72
C GLU A 64 4.70 12.02 13.42
N TYR A 65 5.85 12.56 13.02
CA TYR A 65 7.13 12.18 13.62
C TYR A 65 7.82 13.39 14.20
N TYR A 66 8.19 13.28 15.46
CA TYR A 66 8.78 14.36 16.25
C TYR A 66 10.21 14.06 16.60
N ASN A 67 11.09 15.06 16.46
CA ASN A 67 12.48 14.92 16.90
C ASN A 67 12.61 14.98 18.43
N ASN A 68 13.83 14.80 18.93
CA ASN A 68 14.15 14.85 20.37
C ASN A 68 13.83 16.19 21.06
N LYS A 69 13.68 17.28 20.30
CA LYS A 69 13.26 18.61 20.81
C LYS A 69 11.74 18.78 20.81
N GLY A 70 10.98 17.74 20.45
CA GLY A 70 9.53 17.80 20.33
C GLY A 70 9.04 18.61 19.12
N LYS A 71 9.91 18.94 18.17
CA LYS A 71 9.52 19.62 16.92
C LYS A 71 9.09 18.59 15.88
N LEU A 72 7.99 18.88 15.19
CA LEU A 72 7.50 18.11 14.05
C LEU A 72 8.58 18.06 12.95
N ALA A 73 8.93 16.85 12.53
CA ALA A 73 9.96 16.58 11.53
C ALA A 73 9.39 15.97 10.25
N ILE A 74 8.36 15.11 10.38
CA ILE A 74 7.62 14.51 9.25
C ILE A 74 6.14 14.51 9.57
N GLY A 75 5.31 14.79 8.56
CA GLY A 75 3.85 14.67 8.62
C GLY A 75 3.13 15.96 9.04
N PRO A 76 1.79 15.92 9.11
CA PRO A 76 0.92 14.77 8.78
C PRO A 76 0.78 14.57 7.26
N PHE A 77 1.04 13.36 6.75
CA PHE A 77 0.95 13.07 5.31
C PHE A 77 0.56 11.62 4.99
N THR A 78 1.30 10.63 5.49
CA THR A 78 0.96 9.21 5.38
C THR A 78 0.27 8.71 6.63
N ASN A 79 -0.40 7.56 6.56
CA ASN A 79 -1.11 6.96 7.68
C ASN A 79 -0.67 5.52 7.97
N MET A 80 0.50 5.17 7.46
CA MET A 80 1.12 3.87 7.61
C MET A 80 2.55 3.95 7.09
N GLU A 81 3.49 3.49 7.89
CA GLU A 81 4.89 3.50 7.49
C GLU A 81 5.56 2.17 7.86
N PHE A 82 6.61 1.83 7.12
CA PHE A 82 7.49 0.70 7.39
C PHE A 82 8.88 0.98 6.82
N ILE A 83 9.89 0.26 7.31
CA ILE A 83 11.25 0.34 6.78
C ILE A 83 11.50 -0.86 5.89
N ASN A 84 12.00 -0.62 4.67
CA ASN A 84 12.37 -1.66 3.73
C ASN A 84 13.75 -1.37 3.13
N ASN A 85 14.72 -2.26 3.35
CA ASN A 85 16.12 -2.09 2.90
C ASN A 85 16.73 -0.72 3.27
N GLY A 86 16.38 -0.25 4.47
CA GLY A 86 16.80 1.02 5.05
C GLY A 86 16.16 2.25 4.40
N ASP A 87 15.16 2.09 3.53
CA ASP A 87 14.31 3.20 3.08
C ASP A 87 13.08 3.27 3.98
N PHE A 88 12.72 4.47 4.43
CA PHE A 88 11.50 4.69 5.20
C PHE A 88 10.33 5.01 4.27
N ILE A 89 9.44 4.03 4.14
CA ILE A 89 8.34 4.04 3.19
C ILE A 89 7.05 4.45 3.89
N GLY A 90 6.38 5.46 3.35
CA GLY A 90 5.04 5.87 3.77
C GLY A 90 4.00 5.43 2.75
N VAL A 91 2.86 4.95 3.24
CA VAL A 91 1.64 4.68 2.46
C VAL A 91 0.63 5.78 2.77
N ASP A 92 0.26 6.53 1.74
CA ASP A 92 -0.84 7.48 1.78
C ASP A 92 -2.08 6.76 1.26
N ASN A 93 -2.81 6.11 2.17
CA ASN A 93 -4.04 5.40 1.80
C ASN A 93 -5.15 6.35 1.34
N ALA A 94 -5.12 7.63 1.75
CA ALA A 94 -6.12 8.61 1.35
C ALA A 94 -5.96 8.99 -0.12
N ASN A 95 -4.74 8.91 -0.68
CA ASN A 95 -4.50 9.18 -2.09
C ASN A 95 -4.04 7.98 -2.89
N LEU A 96 -3.91 6.79 -2.30
CA LEU A 96 -3.39 5.57 -2.95
C LEU A 96 -1.98 5.78 -3.52
N LYS A 97 -1.10 6.38 -2.72
CA LYS A 97 0.28 6.72 -3.07
C LYS A 97 1.28 6.11 -2.10
N PHE A 98 2.49 5.89 -2.60
CA PHE A 98 3.63 5.47 -1.80
C PHE A 98 4.73 6.52 -1.92
N VAL A 99 5.37 6.83 -0.81
CA VAL A 99 6.43 7.83 -0.72
C VAL A 99 7.61 7.27 0.08
N LYS A 100 8.77 7.90 -0.08
CA LYS A 100 9.90 7.75 0.84
C LYS A 100 10.28 9.08 1.47
N TYR A 101 10.84 9.00 2.66
CA TYR A 101 11.35 10.15 3.39
C TYR A 101 12.87 10.28 3.21
N VAL A 102 13.30 11.38 2.59
CA VAL A 102 14.71 11.66 2.27
C VAL A 102 15.17 12.87 3.07
N TYR A 103 16.27 12.73 3.79
CA TYR A 103 16.85 13.85 4.52
C TYR A 103 17.72 14.69 3.59
N ASN A 104 17.48 16.00 3.53
CA ASN A 104 18.36 16.96 2.87
C ASN A 104 18.29 18.31 3.59
N ASP A 105 19.41 19.03 3.66
CA ASP A 105 19.50 20.40 4.18
C ASP A 105 18.86 20.62 5.56
N GLY A 106 18.91 19.61 6.44
CA GLY A 106 18.36 19.72 7.80
C GLY A 106 16.91 19.23 7.95
N TYR A 107 16.23 18.86 6.86
CA TYR A 107 14.80 18.52 6.86
C TYR A 107 14.53 17.20 6.11
N PHE A 108 13.40 16.55 6.43
CA PHE A 108 12.92 15.38 5.70
C PHE A 108 11.93 15.79 4.61
N ASN A 109 12.28 15.48 3.37
CA ASN A 109 11.45 15.68 2.19
C ASN A 109 10.68 14.42 1.84
N ILE A 110 9.48 14.60 1.31
CA ILE A 110 8.61 13.52 0.85
C ILE A 110 8.81 13.34 -0.66
N VAL A 111 9.27 12.17 -1.06
CA VAL A 111 9.52 11.85 -2.47
C VAL A 111 8.59 10.71 -2.89
N PRO A 112 7.75 10.87 -3.93
CA PRO A 112 6.96 9.78 -4.48
C PRO A 112 7.83 8.61 -4.91
N LEU A 113 7.42 7.39 -4.56
CA LEU A 113 8.06 6.19 -5.08
C LEU A 113 7.66 5.98 -6.54
N ASN A 114 8.64 5.58 -7.35
CA ASN A 114 8.36 5.17 -8.72
C ASN A 114 7.74 3.76 -8.74
N GLU A 115 7.03 3.48 -9.83
CA GLU A 115 6.32 2.22 -10.04
C GLU A 115 7.24 0.99 -9.95
N LYS A 116 8.47 1.08 -10.48
CA LYS A 116 9.43 -0.02 -10.46
C LYS A 116 9.79 -0.43 -9.03
N TYR A 117 10.04 0.54 -8.15
CA TYR A 117 10.33 0.26 -6.74
C TYR A 117 9.09 -0.27 -6.02
N ILE A 118 7.92 0.31 -6.27
CA ILE A 118 6.65 -0.20 -5.71
C ILE A 118 6.42 -1.66 -6.13
N GLN A 119 6.71 -2.03 -7.37
CA GLN A 119 6.60 -3.41 -7.84
C GLN A 119 7.54 -4.36 -7.07
N THR A 120 8.71 -3.90 -6.60
CA THR A 120 9.57 -4.74 -5.74
C THR A 120 9.00 -4.97 -4.35
N LEU A 121 8.17 -4.05 -3.84
CA LEU A 121 7.45 -4.21 -2.57
C LEU A 121 6.28 -5.19 -2.71
N PHE A 122 5.65 -5.22 -3.88
CA PHE A 122 4.48 -6.04 -4.19
C PHE A 122 4.68 -6.91 -5.44
N PRO A 123 5.65 -7.86 -5.45
CA PRO A 123 6.11 -8.55 -6.66
C PRO A 123 5.02 -9.35 -7.39
N ASP A 124 4.01 -9.83 -6.68
CA ASP A 124 2.90 -10.63 -7.21
C ASP A 124 1.59 -9.84 -7.41
N ALA A 125 1.60 -8.52 -7.19
CA ALA A 125 0.47 -7.65 -7.52
C ALA A 125 0.66 -7.02 -8.90
N GLN A 126 -0.40 -7.07 -9.72
CA GLN A 126 -0.46 -6.32 -10.96
C GLN A 126 -0.88 -4.87 -10.67
N ILE A 127 -0.09 -3.91 -11.14
CA ILE A 127 -0.39 -2.49 -10.95
C ILE A 127 -1.51 -2.05 -11.91
N ILE A 128 -2.50 -1.35 -11.37
CA ILE A 128 -3.54 -0.64 -12.13
C ILE A 128 -3.47 0.83 -11.73
N LYS A 129 -3.44 1.73 -12.71
CA LYS A 129 -3.43 3.16 -12.47
C LYS A 129 -4.85 3.73 -12.51
N ILE A 130 -5.10 4.76 -11.72
CA ILE A 130 -6.39 5.47 -11.73
C ILE A 130 -6.71 6.03 -13.12
N SER A 131 -5.73 6.53 -13.85
CA SER A 131 -5.88 7.01 -15.24
C SER A 131 -6.35 5.93 -16.23
N GLN A 132 -6.21 4.64 -15.92
CA GLN A 132 -6.64 3.55 -16.80
C GLN A 132 -8.15 3.31 -16.75
N PHE A 133 -8.85 3.87 -15.75
CA PHE A 133 -10.30 3.78 -15.65
C PHE A 133 -10.94 4.68 -16.71
N LYS A 134 -11.79 4.10 -17.55
CA LYS A 134 -12.56 4.82 -18.57
C LYS A 134 -13.99 4.96 -18.07
N ASN A 135 -14.49 6.19 -17.99
CA ASN A 135 -15.80 6.49 -17.39
C ASN A 135 -15.95 5.90 -15.98
N ASN A 136 -14.88 5.99 -15.18
CA ASN A 136 -14.78 5.39 -13.84
C ASN A 136 -14.87 3.86 -13.81
N GLU A 137 -14.69 3.17 -14.94
CA GLU A 137 -14.75 1.71 -15.03
C GLU A 137 -13.46 1.09 -15.59
N ILE A 138 -13.15 -0.12 -15.14
CA ILE A 138 -12.11 -0.98 -15.73
C ILE A 138 -12.58 -2.43 -15.75
N THR A 139 -12.17 -3.19 -16.76
CA THR A 139 -12.36 -4.65 -16.80
C THR A 139 -11.02 -5.34 -16.66
N ILE A 140 -10.97 -6.34 -15.78
CA ILE A 140 -9.83 -7.22 -15.57
C ILE A 140 -10.22 -8.68 -15.74
N TYR A 141 -9.27 -9.52 -16.12
CA TYR A 141 -9.50 -10.91 -16.45
C TYR A 141 -8.71 -11.85 -15.55
N LYS A 142 -9.35 -12.93 -15.10
CA LYS A 142 -8.71 -14.01 -14.36
C LYS A 142 -9.24 -15.38 -14.79
N LYS A 143 -8.45 -16.43 -14.58
CA LYS A 143 -8.87 -17.82 -14.80
C LYS A 143 -9.83 -18.30 -13.69
N PRO A 144 -10.63 -19.35 -13.93
CA PRO A 144 -11.39 -20.01 -12.87
C PRO A 144 -10.47 -20.47 -11.73
N PHE A 145 -10.92 -20.30 -10.48
CA PHE A 145 -10.19 -20.65 -9.24
C PHE A 145 -8.86 -19.92 -8.97
N GLU A 146 -8.37 -19.13 -9.94
CA GLU A 146 -7.20 -18.26 -9.75
C GLU A 146 -7.52 -17.11 -8.78
N LYS A 147 -6.59 -16.87 -7.86
CA LYS A 147 -6.52 -15.65 -7.04
C LYS A 147 -5.57 -14.68 -7.72
N LYS A 148 -5.99 -13.45 -7.94
CA LYS A 148 -5.14 -12.37 -8.46
C LYS A 148 -5.05 -11.24 -7.46
N LYS A 149 -3.87 -10.61 -7.40
CA LYS A 149 -3.65 -9.41 -6.62
C LYS A 149 -3.46 -8.22 -7.54
N TYR A 150 -4.04 -7.10 -7.16
CA TYR A 150 -3.87 -5.83 -7.86
C TYR A 150 -3.46 -4.75 -6.88
N LEU A 151 -2.61 -3.84 -7.34
CA LEU A 151 -2.25 -2.64 -6.59
C LEU A 151 -2.75 -1.43 -7.37
N ILE A 152 -3.73 -0.73 -6.82
CA ILE A 152 -4.29 0.47 -7.41
C ILE A 152 -3.40 1.67 -7.04
N LEU A 153 -2.79 2.31 -8.04
CA LEU A 153 -1.95 3.49 -7.83
C LEU A 153 -2.61 4.73 -8.43
N ASN A 154 -2.62 5.81 -7.67
CA ASN A 154 -3.14 7.08 -8.12
C ASN A 154 -2.07 7.95 -8.78
N ASP A 155 -2.10 7.95 -10.10
CA ASP A 155 -1.31 8.82 -10.96
C ASP A 155 -2.04 10.11 -11.36
N THR A 156 -3.14 10.45 -10.65
CA THR A 156 -3.95 11.64 -10.90
C THR A 156 -3.92 12.60 -9.70
N LYS A 157 -4.67 13.70 -9.82
CA LYS A 157 -4.91 14.67 -8.73
C LYS A 157 -6.14 14.34 -7.87
N LYS A 158 -6.87 13.27 -8.16
CA LYS A 158 -8.06 12.87 -7.39
C LYS A 158 -7.68 12.42 -5.99
N GLY A 159 -8.51 12.73 -5.00
CA GLY A 159 -8.39 12.19 -3.63
C GLY A 159 -9.34 11.02 -3.42
N PHE A 160 -8.93 10.06 -2.58
CA PHE A 160 -9.69 8.85 -2.25
C PHE A 160 -9.88 8.69 -0.74
N TYR A 161 -9.90 9.81 -0.02
CA TYR A 161 -10.07 9.80 1.43
C TYR A 161 -11.38 9.12 1.81
N LYS A 162 -11.29 8.12 2.69
CA LYS A 162 -12.41 7.28 3.15
C LYS A 162 -13.16 6.52 2.05
N TYR A 163 -12.53 6.31 0.89
CA TYR A 163 -13.05 5.36 -0.07
C TYR A 163 -12.86 3.92 0.44
N SER A 164 -13.77 3.03 0.06
CA SER A 164 -13.71 1.61 0.41
C SER A 164 -14.29 0.72 -0.66
N TYR A 165 -13.89 -0.55 -0.68
CA TYR A 165 -14.36 -1.53 -1.66
C TYR A 165 -15.61 -2.27 -1.19
N SER A 166 -16.50 -2.54 -2.15
CA SER A 166 -17.72 -3.34 -2.00
C SER A 166 -17.82 -4.36 -3.15
N PRO A 167 -18.29 -5.61 -2.92
CA PRO A 167 -18.76 -6.12 -1.63
C PRO A 167 -17.61 -6.37 -0.64
N GLN A 168 -17.91 -6.36 0.67
CA GLN A 168 -16.91 -6.46 1.76
C GLN A 168 -16.09 -7.77 1.76
N ASN A 169 -16.38 -8.71 0.86
CA ASN A 169 -15.59 -9.92 0.65
C ASN A 169 -14.26 -9.66 -0.09
N VAL A 170 -14.00 -8.42 -0.50
CA VAL A 170 -12.64 -7.93 -0.78
C VAL A 170 -11.96 -7.67 0.56
N LYS A 171 -10.92 -8.44 0.89
CA LYS A 171 -10.23 -8.37 2.18
C LYS A 171 -9.74 -6.93 2.45
N LYS A 172 -10.24 -6.30 3.51
CA LYS A 172 -9.69 -5.03 4.01
C LYS A 172 -8.24 -5.29 4.41
N THR A 173 -7.31 -4.74 3.65
CA THR A 173 -5.90 -4.73 4.04
C THR A 173 -5.58 -3.38 4.66
N TYR A 174 -4.49 -3.33 5.41
CA TYR A 174 -3.91 -2.11 5.96
C TYR A 174 -3.50 -1.10 4.86
N ILE A 175 -3.33 -1.57 3.62
CA ILE A 175 -2.99 -0.77 2.45
C ILE A 175 -4.20 -0.74 1.51
N THR A 176 -5.00 0.33 1.56
CA THR A 176 -6.22 0.50 0.75
C THR A 176 -5.98 0.34 -0.76
N ALA A 177 -4.77 0.60 -1.24
CA ALA A 177 -4.41 0.37 -2.64
C ALA A 177 -4.42 -1.12 -3.05
N LEU A 178 -4.23 -2.05 -2.11
CA LEU A 178 -4.03 -3.47 -2.40
C LEU A 178 -5.35 -4.26 -2.39
N LEU A 179 -5.58 -4.99 -3.48
CA LEU A 179 -6.78 -5.77 -3.75
C LEU A 179 -6.49 -7.25 -3.97
N ASP A 180 -7.07 -8.10 -3.13
CA ASP A 180 -7.10 -9.56 -3.32
C ASP A 180 -8.42 -9.98 -4.00
N ILE A 181 -8.34 -10.49 -5.23
CA ILE A 181 -9.50 -10.87 -6.04
C ILE A 181 -9.56 -12.38 -6.22
N ASN A 182 -10.59 -12.99 -5.62
CA ASN A 182 -10.85 -14.43 -5.69
C ASN A 182 -12.12 -14.79 -6.51
N LYS A 183 -13.10 -13.89 -6.58
CA LYS A 183 -14.39 -14.09 -7.25
C LYS A 183 -14.52 -13.24 -8.50
N PHE A 184 -15.34 -13.70 -9.43
CA PHE A 184 -15.81 -12.89 -10.56
C PHE A 184 -16.92 -11.94 -10.09
N GLY A 185 -17.14 -10.84 -10.81
CA GLY A 185 -18.21 -9.90 -10.51
C GLY A 185 -17.74 -8.45 -10.54
N LYS A 186 -18.57 -7.57 -9.98
CA LYS A 186 -18.30 -6.12 -9.88
C LYS A 186 -17.76 -5.79 -8.50
N ILE A 187 -16.66 -5.06 -8.46
CA ILE A 187 -16.12 -4.43 -7.25
C ILE A 187 -16.30 -2.92 -7.42
N THR A 188 -16.89 -2.26 -6.43
CA THR A 188 -17.07 -0.80 -6.39
C THR A 188 -16.17 -0.20 -5.33
N PHE A 189 -15.39 0.82 -5.68
CA PHE A 189 -14.56 1.63 -4.79
C PHE A 189 -15.17 3.03 -4.69
N SER A 190 -15.70 3.38 -3.52
CA SER A 190 -16.55 4.58 -3.35
C SER A 190 -16.40 5.20 -1.98
N HIS A 191 -16.67 6.51 -1.89
CA HIS A 191 -16.74 7.25 -0.63
C HIS A 191 -18.08 6.98 0.06
N TYR A 192 -18.09 6.12 1.08
CA TYR A 192 -19.33 5.75 1.79
C TYR A 192 -20.50 5.27 0.90
N GLY A 193 -20.20 4.73 -0.29
CA GLY A 193 -21.22 4.31 -1.26
C GLY A 193 -21.72 5.42 -2.20
N ASP A 194 -21.20 6.64 -2.10
CA ASP A 194 -21.52 7.76 -3.00
C ASP A 194 -20.96 7.53 -4.42
N ASP A 195 -21.66 8.09 -5.40
CA ASP A 195 -21.29 8.14 -6.82
C ASP A 195 -21.72 9.48 -7.45
N SER A 196 -21.53 10.56 -6.69
CA SER A 196 -21.73 11.93 -7.15
C SER A 196 -20.55 12.41 -8.01
N GLU A 197 -20.70 13.53 -8.70
CA GLU A 197 -19.57 14.17 -9.43
C GLU A 197 -18.41 14.54 -8.50
N LEU A 198 -18.72 14.89 -7.24
CA LEU A 198 -17.73 15.23 -6.23
C LEU A 198 -17.00 13.99 -5.71
N PHE A 199 -17.71 12.87 -5.56
CA PHE A 199 -17.16 11.59 -5.09
C PHE A 199 -17.50 10.43 -6.03
N PRO A 200 -16.95 10.41 -7.26
CA PRO A 200 -17.30 9.40 -8.24
C PRO A 200 -16.81 8.02 -7.79
N ALA A 201 -17.65 7.00 -7.96
CA ALA A 201 -17.30 5.63 -7.65
C ALA A 201 -16.51 4.99 -8.80
N LEU A 202 -15.41 4.31 -8.46
CA LEU A 202 -14.65 3.50 -9.43
C LEU A 202 -15.16 2.05 -9.43
N ARG A 203 -15.33 1.48 -10.62
CA ARG A 203 -15.90 0.14 -10.81
C ARG A 203 -14.89 -0.78 -11.50
N ILE A 204 -14.62 -1.93 -10.88
CA ILE A 204 -13.74 -2.96 -11.41
C ILE A 204 -14.59 -4.18 -11.75
N TYR A 205 -14.69 -4.52 -13.03
CA TYR A 205 -15.38 -5.70 -13.51
C TYR A 205 -14.39 -6.85 -13.67
N VAL A 206 -14.55 -7.89 -12.86
CA VAL A 206 -13.73 -9.10 -12.89
C VAL A 206 -14.42 -10.14 -13.75
N LYS A 207 -13.88 -10.37 -14.95
CA LYS A 207 -14.43 -11.32 -15.93
C LYS A 207 -13.54 -12.56 -16.06
N ARG A 208 -14.14 -13.65 -16.55
CA ARG A 208 -13.42 -14.88 -16.88
C ARG A 208 -12.53 -14.63 -18.10
N GLN A 209 -11.25 -14.97 -17.98
CA GLN A 209 -10.35 -15.08 -19.12
C GLN A 209 -10.81 -16.28 -19.97
N LYS A 210 -11.10 -16.03 -21.25
CA LYS A 210 -11.45 -17.07 -22.21
C LYS A 210 -10.28 -18.03 -22.41
#